data_AF-A0A959RWE1-F1
#
_entry.id   AF-A0A959RWE1-F1
#
_cell.length_a   1.000
_cell.length_b   1.000
_cell.length_c   1.000
_cell.angle_alpha   90.00
_cell.angle_beta   90.00
_cell.angle_gamma   90.00
#
_symmetry.space_group_name_H-M   'P 1'
#
loop_
_entity.id
_entity.type
_entity.pdbx_description
1 polymer ?
#
loop_
_entity_poly.entity_id
_entity_poly.type
_entity_poly.pdbx_seq_one_letter_code
_entity_poly.pdbx_strand_id
1 'polypeptide(L)'
;MPTQELKCPYCSSSLPKMPEKKTKCKNCGKYYYRRSCPPEKRNYIIVTEDEKNIIEEEWRQFYIKQNSPSDDRKKIMELYKELDNVRNSIKIMCLLGNPENNEYYDSTSAEENRILRAIVKLKHIDDLNMN
;
A
#
# COMPACT_ATOMS: atom_id res chain seq x y z
N MET A 1 12.69 34.09 -13.78
CA MET A 1 12.42 32.65 -13.56
C MET A 1 13.76 31.93 -13.61
N PRO A 2 14.13 31.11 -12.61
CA PRO A 2 15.38 30.36 -12.68
C PRO A 2 15.30 29.38 -13.85
N THR A 3 16.12 29.59 -14.88
CA THR A 3 16.33 28.64 -15.97
C THR A 3 17.13 27.48 -15.40
N GLN A 4 16.44 26.48 -14.88
CA GLN A 4 17.06 25.30 -14.28
C GLN A 4 17.89 24.60 -15.36
N GLU A 5 19.22 24.63 -15.20
CA GLU A 5 20.15 24.04 -16.15
C GLU A 5 19.89 22.53 -16.23
N LEU A 6 19.43 22.07 -17.40
CA LEU A 6 19.20 20.66 -17.63
C LEU A 6 20.54 19.99 -17.90
N LYS A 7 20.88 18.99 -17.10
CA LYS A 7 22.14 18.26 -17.21
C LYS A 7 21.88 16.78 -17.47
N CYS A 8 22.76 16.16 -18.24
CA CYS A 8 22.71 14.72 -18.47
C CYS A 8 23.00 13.98 -17.15
N PRO A 9 22.19 12.99 -16.76
CA PRO A 9 22.38 12.31 -15.48
C PRO A 9 23.62 11.40 -15.46
N TYR A 10 24.22 11.10 -16.62
CA TYR A 10 25.40 10.24 -16.71
C TYR A 10 26.73 10.99 -16.81
N CYS A 11 26.74 12.16 -17.45
CA CYS A 11 27.98 12.89 -17.74
C CYS A 11 27.91 14.38 -17.42
N SER A 12 26.81 14.82 -16.80
CA SER A 12 26.58 16.20 -16.36
C SER A 12 26.65 17.26 -17.46
N SER A 13 26.73 16.85 -18.73
CA SER A 13 26.77 17.77 -19.87
C SER A 13 25.45 18.51 -20.00
N SER A 14 25.52 19.79 -20.35
CA SER A 14 24.33 20.62 -20.55
C SER A 14 23.46 20.07 -21.66
N LEU A 15 22.15 20.00 -21.39
CA LEU A 15 21.13 19.53 -22.31
C LEU A 15 20.37 20.75 -22.86
N PRO A 16 20.15 20.81 -24.19
CA PRO A 16 19.54 21.98 -24.81
C PRO A 16 18.06 22.15 -24.45
N LYS A 17 17.36 21.05 -24.11
CA LYS A 17 15.95 21.04 -23.75
C LYS A 17 15.58 19.80 -22.93
N MET A 18 14.45 19.90 -22.23
CA MET A 18 13.85 18.77 -21.52
C MET A 18 13.35 17.75 -22.54
N PRO A 19 13.65 16.45 -22.38
CA PRO A 19 13.18 15.44 -23.33
C PRO A 19 11.68 15.20 -23.14
N GLU A 20 10.93 15.13 -24.24
CA GLU A 20 9.54 14.67 -24.24
C GLU A 20 9.44 13.16 -24.38
N LYS A 21 10.44 12.53 -25.00
CA LYS A 21 10.54 11.09 -25.29
C LYS A 21 11.94 10.59 -24.91
N LYS A 22 12.15 9.27 -24.90
CA LYS A 22 13.48 8.65 -24.74
C LYS A 22 14.49 9.34 -25.65
N THR A 23 15.54 9.93 -25.07
CA THR A 23 16.51 10.74 -25.82
C THR A 23 17.93 10.27 -25.54
N LYS A 24 18.77 10.22 -26.57
CA LYS A 24 20.19 9.85 -26.47
C LYS A 24 21.04 11.10 -26.21
N CYS A 25 21.93 11.05 -25.23
CA CYS A 25 22.88 12.12 -25.00
C CYS A 25 23.90 12.17 -26.15
N LYS A 26 24.13 13.35 -26.71
CA LYS A 26 25.13 13.55 -27.77
C LYS A 26 26.58 13.43 -27.27
N ASN A 27 26.82 13.67 -25.98
CA ASN A 27 28.17 13.63 -25.40
C ASN A 27 28.58 12.22 -24.97
N CYS A 28 27.77 11.52 -24.17
CA CYS A 28 28.11 10.20 -23.64
C CYS A 28 27.43 9.03 -24.37
N GLY A 29 26.50 9.30 -25.30
CA GLY A 29 25.78 8.26 -26.04
C GLY A 29 24.76 7.46 -25.22
N LYS A 30 24.60 7.70 -23.91
CA LYS A 30 23.61 7.01 -23.07
C LYS A 30 22.21 7.60 -23.22
N TYR A 31 21.18 6.79 -22.99
CA TYR A 31 19.79 7.23 -23.03
C TYR A 31 19.31 7.75 -21.68
N TYR A 32 18.60 8.86 -21.69
CA TYR A 32 17.98 9.49 -20.53
C TYR A 32 16.49 9.75 -20.76
N TYR A 33 15.76 9.90 -19.67
CA TYR A 33 14.29 9.91 -19.64
C TYR A 33 13.76 11.07 -18.80
N ARG A 34 12.56 11.58 -19.15
CA ARG A 34 11.80 12.49 -18.29
C ARG A 34 10.76 11.70 -17.52
N ARG A 35 10.69 11.91 -16.20
CA ARG A 35 9.68 11.32 -15.32
C ARG A 35 9.15 12.37 -14.34
N SER A 36 7.89 12.23 -13.96
CA SER A 36 7.28 12.99 -12.87
C SER A 36 7.56 12.28 -11.55
N CYS A 37 7.95 13.00 -10.50
CA CYS A 37 8.11 12.39 -9.17
C CYS A 37 6.75 12.27 -8.47
N PRO A 38 6.38 11.10 -7.91
CA PRO A 38 5.32 11.04 -6.93
C PRO A 38 5.78 11.66 -5.60
N PRO A 39 4.89 12.27 -4.80
CA PRO A 39 3.50 12.61 -5.07
C PRO A 39 3.34 13.97 -5.79
N GLU A 40 4.41 14.76 -5.90
CA GLU A 40 4.40 16.08 -6.52
C GLU A 40 4.35 15.98 -8.04
N LYS A 41 3.15 15.70 -8.57
CA LYS A 41 2.80 15.61 -10.00
C LYS A 41 3.29 16.79 -10.87
N ARG A 42 3.74 17.90 -10.27
CA ARG A 42 4.19 19.10 -10.98
C ARG A 42 5.71 19.16 -11.21
N ASN A 43 6.50 18.29 -10.57
CA ASN A 43 7.95 18.29 -10.71
C ASN A 43 8.40 17.17 -11.66
N TYR A 44 9.07 17.57 -12.75
CA TYR A 44 9.65 16.65 -13.73
C TYR A 44 11.17 16.65 -13.60
N ILE A 45 11.75 15.46 -13.56
CA ILE A 45 13.19 15.27 -13.46
C ILE A 45 13.72 14.46 -14.65
N ILE A 46 15.00 14.66 -14.95
CA ILE A 46 15.74 13.85 -15.91
C ILE A 46 16.43 12.72 -15.16
N VAL A 47 16.21 11.50 -15.61
CA VAL A 47 16.72 10.30 -14.95
C VAL A 47 17.39 9.34 -15.91
N THR A 48 18.22 8.48 -15.34
CA THR A 48 18.81 7.30 -15.98
C THR A 48 17.76 6.21 -16.22
N GLU A 49 18.16 5.13 -16.88
CA GLU A 49 17.29 3.97 -17.12
C GLU A 49 16.92 3.24 -15.81
N ASP A 50 17.88 3.10 -14.90
CA ASP A 50 17.70 2.42 -13.62
C ASP A 50 16.75 3.21 -12.71
N GLU A 51 17.01 4.51 -12.55
CA GLU A 51 16.13 5.44 -11.81
C GLU A 51 14.73 5.52 -12.42
N LYS A 52 14.62 5.44 -13.75
CA LYS A 52 13.33 5.41 -14.45
C LYS A 52 12.50 4.18 -14.05
N ASN A 53 13.12 3.02 -13.82
CA ASN A 53 12.42 1.83 -13.36
C ASN A 53 11.99 1.95 -11.89
N ILE A 54 12.85 2.54 -11.04
CA ILE A 54 12.52 2.81 -9.62
C ILE A 54 11.29 3.73 -9.53
N ILE A 55 11.28 4.85 -10.25
CA ILE A 55 10.15 5.79 -10.25
C ILE A 55 8.87 5.15 -10.79
N GLU A 56 8.97 4.27 -11.79
CA GLU A 56 7.80 3.54 -12.30
C GLU A 56 7.20 2.58 -11.26
N GLU A 57 8.04 1.95 -10.44
CA GLU A 57 7.57 1.15 -9.31
C GLU A 57 6.93 2.02 -8.22
N GLU A 58 7.54 3.16 -7.88
CA GLU A 58 6.95 4.11 -6.92
C GLU A 58 5.57 4.60 -7.37
N TRP A 59 5.39 4.89 -8.66
CA TRP A 59 4.08 5.22 -9.21
C TRP A 59 3.10 4.07 -9.08
N ARG A 60 3.53 2.83 -9.37
CA ARG A 60 2.68 1.64 -9.20
C ARG A 60 2.18 1.53 -7.76
N GLN A 61 3.09 1.63 -6.79
CA GLN A 61 2.74 1.58 -5.37
C GLN A 61 1.82 2.73 -4.96
N PHE A 62 2.09 3.94 -5.43
CA PHE A 62 1.23 5.09 -5.20
C PHE A 62 -0.19 4.87 -5.74
N TYR A 63 -0.32 4.34 -6.96
CA TYR A 63 -1.63 4.02 -7.54
C TYR A 63 -2.32 2.87 -6.83
N ILE A 64 -1.60 1.85 -6.38
CA ILE A 64 -2.17 0.77 -5.56
C ILE A 64 -2.69 1.36 -4.26
N LYS A 65 -1.95 2.25 -3.59
CA LYS A 65 -2.39 2.90 -2.35
C LYS A 65 -3.59 3.84 -2.56
N GLN A 66 -3.67 4.54 -3.70
CA GLN A 66 -4.80 5.41 -4.01
C GLN A 66 -6.05 4.65 -4.48
N ASN A 67 -5.87 3.53 -5.18
CA ASN A 67 -6.94 2.71 -5.74
C ASN A 67 -7.14 1.40 -4.97
N SER A 68 -6.53 1.25 -3.78
CA SER A 68 -6.75 0.11 -2.90
C SER A 68 -8.25 0.03 -2.66
N PRO A 69 -8.90 -1.13 -2.87
CA PRO A 69 -10.35 -1.21 -2.87
C PRO A 69 -10.88 -0.63 -1.57
N SER A 70 -11.65 0.46 -1.68
CA SER A 70 -12.50 0.94 -0.57
C SER A 70 -13.41 -0.17 -0.03
N ASP A 71 -13.61 -1.23 -0.82
CA ASP A 71 -14.28 -2.48 -0.46
C ASP A 71 -13.56 -3.29 0.61
N ASP A 72 -12.24 -3.25 0.74
CA ASP A 72 -11.56 -3.98 1.81
C ASP A 72 -11.85 -3.32 3.17
N ARG A 73 -11.91 -1.99 3.21
CA ARG A 73 -12.34 -1.26 4.42
C ARG A 73 -13.81 -1.53 4.75
N LYS A 74 -14.69 -1.63 3.74
CA LYS A 74 -16.10 -2.00 3.95
C LYS A 74 -16.23 -3.44 4.44
N LYS A 75 -15.55 -4.41 3.82
CA LYS A 75 -15.53 -5.82 4.25
C LYS A 75 -14.99 -5.95 5.67
N ILE A 76 -13.92 -5.24 6.00
CA ILE A 76 -13.36 -5.22 7.36
C ILE A 76 -14.40 -4.65 8.34
N MET A 77 -15.10 -3.57 7.98
CA MET A 77 -16.13 -2.97 8.83
C MET A 77 -17.39 -3.86 8.97
N GLU A 78 -17.75 -4.61 7.93
CA GLU A 78 -18.81 -5.64 7.92
C GLU A 78 -18.45 -6.76 8.90
N LEU A 79 -17.22 -7.29 8.81
CA LEU A 79 -16.70 -8.34 9.70
C LEU A 79 -16.70 -7.90 11.16
N TYR A 80 -16.32 -6.65 11.47
CA TYR A 80 -16.38 -6.14 12.84
C TYR A 80 -17.82 -6.07 13.38
N LYS A 81 -18.82 -5.72 12.55
CA LYS A 81 -20.23 -5.73 12.95
C LYS A 81 -20.75 -7.14 13.22
N GLU A 82 -20.37 -8.11 12.39
CA GLU A 82 -20.72 -9.51 12.61
C GLU A 82 -20.16 -10.03 13.93
N LEU A 83 -18.91 -9.65 14.27
CA LEU A 83 -18.30 -10.02 15.55
C LEU A 83 -19.01 -9.41 16.76
N ASP A 84 -19.41 -8.14 16.68
CA ASP A 84 -20.16 -7.50 17.75
C ASP A 84 -21.53 -8.16 17.96
N ASN A 85 -22.20 -8.59 16.88
CA ASN A 85 -23.45 -9.34 16.98
C ASN A 85 -23.26 -10.70 17.67
N VAL A 86 -22.24 -11.47 17.28
CA VAL A 86 -21.91 -12.75 17.93
C VAL A 86 -21.58 -12.54 19.41
N ARG A 87 -20.77 -11.53 19.74
CA ARG A 87 -20.41 -11.19 21.11
C ARG A 87 -21.62 -10.80 21.96
N ASN A 88 -22.55 -10.04 21.38
CA ASN A 88 -23.79 -9.66 22.05
C ASN A 88 -24.73 -10.86 22.26
N SER A 89 -24.82 -11.78 21.29
CA SER A 89 -25.58 -13.02 21.43
C SER A 89 -25.02 -13.94 22.53
N ILE A 90 -23.69 -14.08 22.60
CA ILE A 90 -23.03 -14.83 23.68
C ILE A 90 -23.28 -14.16 25.04
N LYS A 91 -23.17 -12.83 25.12
CA LYS A 91 -23.43 -12.07 26.35
C LYS A 91 -24.88 -12.21 26.82
N ILE A 92 -25.85 -12.22 25.91
CA ILE A 92 -27.27 -12.45 26.21
C ILE A 92 -27.49 -13.89 26.69
N MET A 93 -26.86 -14.88 26.07
CA MET A 93 -26.90 -16.27 26.54
C MET A 93 -26.31 -16.44 27.94
N CYS A 94 -25.22 -15.75 28.27
CA CYS A 94 -24.63 -15.76 29.61
C CYS A 94 -25.50 -15.04 30.66
N LEU A 95 -26.28 -14.03 30.27
CA LEU A 95 -27.15 -13.28 31.18
C LEU A 95 -28.51 -13.95 31.41
N LEU A 96 -28.93 -14.85 30.50
CA LEU A 96 -30.21 -15.57 30.57
C LEU A 96 -30.06 -17.05 30.96
N GLY A 97 -28.86 -17.50 31.32
CA GLY A 97 -28.55 -18.89 31.70
C GLY A 97 -28.27 -19.08 33.20
N ASN A 98 -29.05 -19.98 33.81
CA ASN A 98 -29.01 -20.38 35.22
C ASN A 98 -27.60 -20.73 35.77
N PRO A 99 -27.28 -20.39 37.03
CA PRO A 99 -25.98 -20.65 37.66
C PRO A 99 -25.70 -22.13 38.04
N GLU A 100 -26.58 -23.08 37.71
CA GLU A 100 -26.48 -24.46 38.21
C GLU A 100 -25.81 -25.48 37.28
N ASN A 101 -25.46 -25.09 36.04
CA ASN A 101 -24.64 -25.94 35.16
C ASN A 101 -23.30 -25.26 34.90
N ASN A 102 -22.51 -25.11 35.96
CA ASN A 102 -21.08 -24.82 35.88
C ASN A 102 -20.30 -26.11 35.61
N GLU A 103 -20.62 -26.78 34.51
CA GLU A 103 -19.72 -27.72 33.87
C GLU A 103 -19.45 -27.20 32.47
N TYR A 104 -18.26 -26.61 32.33
CA TYR A 104 -17.37 -26.84 31.20
C TYR A 104 -18.02 -26.82 29.80
N TYR A 105 -17.80 -25.74 29.04
CA TYR A 105 -17.70 -25.90 27.59
C TYR A 105 -16.61 -25.00 26.97
N ASP A 106 -15.41 -25.57 27.04
CA ASP A 106 -14.19 -25.26 26.29
C ASP A 106 -14.37 -25.51 24.77
N SER A 107 -15.25 -24.75 24.12
CA SER A 107 -15.51 -24.92 22.67
C SER A 107 -15.69 -23.63 21.88
N THR A 108 -15.87 -22.48 22.52
CA THR A 108 -15.72 -21.16 21.86
C THR A 108 -14.26 -20.85 21.52
N SER A 109 -13.32 -21.59 22.12
CA SER A 109 -11.88 -21.44 21.92
C SER A 109 -11.44 -21.68 20.47
N ALA A 110 -11.96 -22.65 19.73
CA ALA A 110 -11.40 -23.00 18.42
C ALA A 110 -11.82 -22.05 17.29
N GLU A 111 -13.09 -21.61 17.28
CA GLU A 111 -13.62 -20.69 16.27
C GLU A 111 -13.24 -19.25 16.56
N GLU A 112 -13.32 -18.80 17.82
CA GLU A 112 -12.80 -17.47 18.20
C GLU A 112 -11.29 -17.39 17.95
N ASN A 113 -10.50 -18.43 18.27
CA ASN A 113 -9.08 -18.44 17.92
C ASN A 113 -8.83 -18.54 16.42
N ARG A 114 -9.68 -19.21 15.63
CA ARG A 114 -9.56 -19.20 14.16
C ARG A 114 -9.79 -17.80 13.59
N ILE A 115 -10.81 -17.11 14.08
CA ILE A 115 -11.14 -15.75 13.66
C ILE A 115 -10.06 -14.77 14.13
N LEU A 116 -9.61 -14.83 15.38
CA LEU A 116 -8.51 -14.01 15.90
C LEU A 116 -7.20 -14.29 15.16
N ARG A 117 -6.88 -15.55 14.84
CA ARG A 117 -5.71 -15.90 14.02
C ARG A 117 -5.85 -15.42 12.58
N ALA A 118 -7.05 -15.41 12.00
CA ALA A 118 -7.31 -14.82 10.69
C ALA A 118 -7.11 -13.30 10.71
N ILE A 119 -7.61 -12.61 11.75
CA ILE A 119 -7.42 -11.17 11.95
C ILE A 119 -5.94 -10.81 12.13
N VAL A 120 -5.19 -11.58 12.94
CA VAL A 120 -3.75 -11.37 13.14
C VAL A 120 -2.95 -11.67 11.87
N LYS A 121 -3.29 -12.72 11.11
CA LYS A 121 -2.67 -13.00 9.80
C LYS A 121 -2.91 -11.87 8.80
N LEU A 122 -4.11 -11.29 8.78
CA LEU A 122 -4.43 -10.16 7.90
C LEU A 122 -3.69 -8.88 8.33
N LYS A 123 -3.57 -8.60 9.64
CA LYS A 123 -2.75 -7.49 10.15
C LYS A 123 -1.26 -7.64 9.81
N HIS A 124 -0.70 -8.86 9.87
CA HIS A 124 0.68 -9.09 9.46
C HIS A 124 0.91 -9.01 7.95
N ILE A 125 -0.12 -9.24 7.13
CA ILE A 125 -0.05 -8.97 5.69
C ILE A 125 0.01 -7.47 5.42
N ASP A 126 -0.65 -6.64 6.24
CA ASP A 126 -0.50 -5.18 6.18
C ASP A 126 0.90 -4.72 6.60
N ASP A 127 1.52 -5.37 7.60
CA ASP A 127 2.89 -5.07 8.05
C ASP A 127 3.97 -5.54 7.04
N LEU A 128 3.75 -6.65 6.34
CA LEU A 128 4.68 -7.20 5.33
C LEU A 128 4.57 -6.54 3.96
N ASN A 129 3.41 -5.94 3.64
CA ASN A 129 3.20 -5.12 2.43
C ASN A 129 3.54 -3.63 2.65
N MET A 130 4.10 -3.27 3.81
CA MET A 130 4.66 -1.95 4.12
C MET A 130 6.19 -1.86 3.87
N ASN A 131 6.75 -2.70 3.01
CA ASN A 131 8.11 -2.55 2.45
C ASN A 131 8.08 -2.42 0.94
#